data_AF-A0A9P4MPQ9-F1
#
_entry.id   AF-A0A9P4MPQ9-F1
#
_cell.length_a   1.000
_cell.length_b   1.000
_cell.length_c   1.000
_cell.angle_alpha   90.00
_cell.angle_beta   90.00
_cell.angle_gamma   90.00
#
_symmetry.space_group_name_H-M   'P 1'
#
loop_
_entity.id
_entity.type
_entity.pdbx_description
1 polymer ?
#
loop_
_entity_poly.entity_id
_entity_poly.type
_entity_poly.pdbx_seq_one_letter_code
_entity_poly.pdbx_strand_id
1 'polypeptide(L)'
;MKGEDSSAAPPHFLLYSANGGHRDRYHLCEAPGAPDPNLDNPIHPIFAAQNFKDTSPELYRNLQHSLQFASMFLQTDTMLEWFIRPIFGNPMKDSSTGRRYLSDPGRFESKRAGLIRGVRKALRCLAHSIQFEFSEGATWFACTDSIPVYPDHTDDCPMAFGHKGSIRIRIRGQYKEYLTKKYATTAKYSDNLRLDFHLALTLVHEIGHAVGVMRRGNLKEPCINLDDPVKAEFGQSWESFAFGGIINPFDRTASRICYLTIRPWANNKANEREYTAIPMSWITQWFHKSTWCAIKERGPHAVTPPPVHLVLQ
;
A
#
# COMPACT_ATOMS: atom_id res chain seq x y z
N MET A 1 -8.56 -44.96 8.42
CA MET A 1 -7.36 -44.62 7.62
C MET A 1 -7.81 -43.80 6.42
N LYS A 2 -7.73 -42.46 6.52
CA LYS A 2 -7.82 -41.58 5.36
C LYS A 2 -6.37 -41.37 4.91
N GLY A 3 -6.07 -41.69 3.65
CA GLY A 3 -4.74 -41.49 3.09
C GLY A 3 -4.43 -40.00 3.01
N GLU A 4 -3.44 -39.58 3.78
CA GLU A 4 -2.75 -38.30 3.60
C GLU A 4 -1.81 -38.45 2.42
N ASP A 5 -2.30 -38.09 1.24
CA ASP A 5 -1.45 -37.84 0.08
C ASP A 5 -1.24 -36.32 -0.01
N SER A 6 -0.31 -35.79 0.79
CA SER A 6 0.09 -34.37 0.75
C SER A 6 1.60 -34.23 0.61
N SER A 7 2.13 -34.69 -0.53
CA SER A 7 3.53 -34.47 -0.93
C SER A 7 3.71 -33.27 -1.86
N ALA A 8 2.70 -32.40 -2.01
CA ALA A 8 2.82 -31.19 -2.80
C ALA A 8 3.86 -30.25 -2.15
N ALA A 9 4.93 -29.95 -2.90
CA ALA A 9 5.96 -29.02 -2.45
C ALA A 9 5.32 -27.68 -2.06
N PRO A 10 5.71 -27.07 -0.93
CA PRO A 10 5.11 -25.82 -0.49
C PRO A 10 5.30 -24.75 -1.57
N PRO A 11 4.33 -23.84 -1.78
CA PRO A 11 4.31 -22.92 -2.92
C PRO A 11 5.64 -22.17 -3.14
N HIS A 12 6.34 -21.78 -2.07
CA HIS A 12 7.63 -21.09 -2.14
C HIS A 12 8.70 -21.91 -2.87
N PHE A 13 8.66 -23.24 -2.78
CA PHE A 13 9.58 -24.14 -3.46
C PHE A 13 9.33 -24.14 -4.97
N LEU A 14 8.06 -24.05 -5.39
CA LEU A 14 7.70 -23.98 -6.81
C LEU A 14 8.21 -22.69 -7.44
N LEU A 15 7.98 -21.54 -6.79
CA LEU A 15 8.47 -20.26 -7.30
C LEU A 15 10.01 -20.17 -7.24
N TYR A 16 10.64 -20.67 -6.17
CA TYR A 16 12.09 -20.76 -6.07
C TYR A 16 12.69 -21.62 -7.18
N SER A 17 12.10 -22.80 -7.42
CA SER A 17 12.55 -23.72 -8.48
C SER A 17 12.31 -23.11 -9.87
N ALA A 18 11.15 -22.49 -10.11
CA ALA A 18 10.83 -21.79 -11.35
C ALA A 18 11.82 -20.65 -11.62
N ASN A 19 12.25 -19.94 -10.57
CA ASN A 19 13.27 -18.90 -10.63
C ASN A 19 14.70 -19.45 -10.80
N GLY A 20 14.87 -20.74 -11.09
CA GLY A 20 16.17 -21.38 -11.31
C GLY A 20 16.98 -21.59 -10.03
N GLY A 21 16.32 -21.64 -8.88
CA GLY A 21 16.95 -21.76 -7.57
C GLY A 21 17.90 -20.61 -7.29
N HIS A 22 19.19 -20.93 -7.11
CA HIS A 22 20.24 -19.93 -6.87
C HIS A 22 20.59 -19.08 -8.10
N ARG A 23 20.06 -19.40 -9.29
CA ARG A 23 20.37 -18.65 -10.52
C ARG A 23 19.55 -17.37 -10.70
N ASP A 24 18.50 -17.18 -9.90
CA ASP A 24 17.62 -15.99 -9.94
C ASP A 24 17.23 -15.58 -11.37
N ARG A 25 16.75 -16.56 -12.15
CA ARG A 25 16.52 -16.46 -13.60
C ARG A 25 15.66 -15.27 -14.00
N TYR A 26 14.69 -14.91 -13.17
CA TYR A 26 13.76 -13.81 -13.42
C TYR A 26 14.08 -12.57 -12.58
N HIS A 27 15.25 -12.52 -11.92
CA HIS A 27 15.70 -11.40 -11.10
C HIS A 27 14.67 -11.01 -10.02
N LEU A 28 14.11 -12.01 -9.34
CA LEU A 28 13.13 -11.82 -8.27
C LEU A 28 13.80 -11.59 -6.92
N CYS A 29 15.05 -12.03 -6.75
CA CYS A 29 15.82 -11.85 -5.50
C CYS A 29 16.71 -10.61 -5.56
N GLU A 30 17.44 -10.44 -6.65
CA GLU A 30 18.47 -9.41 -6.84
C GLU A 30 18.19 -8.62 -8.13
N ALA A 31 18.64 -7.37 -8.17
CA ALA A 31 18.69 -6.58 -9.41
C ALA A 31 20.14 -6.14 -9.66
N PRO A 32 20.99 -7.00 -10.25
CA PRO A 32 22.37 -6.65 -10.52
C PRO A 32 22.42 -5.46 -11.49
N GLY A 33 23.16 -4.41 -11.12
CA GLY A 33 23.29 -3.20 -11.92
C GLY A 33 22.11 -2.24 -11.86
N ALA A 34 21.12 -2.47 -10.98
CA ALA A 34 20.12 -1.44 -10.70
C ALA A 34 20.81 -0.20 -10.10
N PRO A 35 20.48 1.01 -10.57
CA PRO A 35 21.02 2.23 -9.98
C PRO A 35 20.55 2.39 -8.54
N ASP A 36 21.33 3.13 -7.74
CA ASP A 36 20.98 3.40 -6.35
C ASP A 36 19.72 4.26 -6.24
N PRO A 37 18.92 4.09 -5.17
CA PRO A 37 17.69 4.82 -4.95
C PRO A 37 18.03 6.30 -4.81
N ASN A 38 17.24 7.18 -5.42
CA ASN A 38 17.52 8.62 -5.38
C ASN A 38 16.33 9.46 -4.94
N LEU A 39 15.35 8.86 -4.26
CA LEU A 39 14.33 9.59 -3.53
C LEU A 39 14.94 10.31 -2.34
N ASP A 40 14.75 11.62 -2.31
CA ASP A 40 15.16 12.52 -1.22
C ASP A 40 14.02 13.47 -0.84
N ASN A 41 12.77 13.12 -1.20
CA ASN A 41 11.62 13.93 -0.91
C ASN A 41 11.37 14.00 0.62
N PRO A 42 10.74 15.08 1.10
CA PRO A 42 10.29 15.16 2.47
C PRO A 42 9.30 14.05 2.81
N ILE A 43 9.44 13.47 4.01
CA ILE A 43 8.44 12.55 4.57
C ILE A 43 7.16 13.33 4.88
N HIS A 44 6.02 12.80 4.43
CA HIS A 44 4.71 13.40 4.62
C HIS A 44 4.37 13.46 6.13
N PRO A 45 3.74 14.55 6.63
CA PRO A 45 3.46 14.72 8.06
C PRO A 45 2.69 13.57 8.73
N ILE A 46 1.85 12.86 7.97
CA ILE A 46 1.18 11.63 8.46
C ILE A 46 2.21 10.65 9.05
N PHE A 47 3.37 10.51 8.43
CA PHE A 47 4.41 9.56 8.82
C PHE A 47 5.47 10.19 9.73
N ALA A 48 5.20 11.33 10.36
CA ALA A 48 6.15 11.97 11.27
C ALA A 48 6.45 11.07 12.49
N ALA A 49 7.67 11.17 13.04
CA ALA A 49 8.15 10.27 14.09
C ALA A 49 7.23 10.19 15.31
N GLN A 50 6.61 11.31 15.71
CA GLN A 50 5.69 11.36 16.84
C GLN A 50 4.41 10.53 16.64
N ASN A 51 4.06 10.19 15.38
CA ASN A 51 2.93 9.33 15.09
C ASN A 51 3.29 7.84 15.22
N PHE A 52 4.56 7.48 15.40
CA PHE A 52 5.00 6.10 15.61
C PHE A 52 5.21 5.81 17.10
N LYS A 53 4.25 5.09 17.70
CA LYS A 53 4.29 4.73 19.11
C LYS A 53 5.43 3.76 19.40
N ASP A 54 6.10 3.94 20.54
CA ASP A 54 7.17 3.06 21.07
C ASP A 54 8.27 2.74 20.03
N THR A 55 8.58 3.72 19.17
CA THR A 55 9.56 3.60 18.09
C THR A 55 10.82 4.38 18.44
N SER A 56 11.95 3.68 18.55
CA SER A 56 13.24 4.33 18.84
C SER A 56 13.69 5.21 17.67
N PRO A 57 14.53 6.24 17.91
CA PRO A 57 15.09 7.06 16.82
C PRO A 57 15.83 6.24 15.76
N GLU A 58 16.50 5.17 16.15
CA GLU A 58 17.19 4.26 15.23
C GLU A 58 16.20 3.47 14.35
N LEU A 59 15.16 2.88 14.96
CA LEU A 59 14.12 2.19 14.21
C LEU A 59 13.43 3.15 13.22
N TYR A 60 13.16 4.38 13.64
CA TYR A 60 12.57 5.40 12.77
C TYR A 60 13.51 5.80 11.62
N ARG A 61 14.83 5.89 11.84
CA ARG A 61 15.80 6.08 10.75
C ARG A 61 15.73 4.94 9.73
N ASN A 62 15.64 3.70 10.18
CA ASN A 62 15.54 2.54 9.28
C ASN A 62 14.21 2.49 8.52
N LEU A 63 13.17 3.20 8.97
CA LEU A 63 11.92 3.37 8.24
C LEU A 63 12.00 4.39 7.10
N GLN A 64 12.99 5.29 7.10
CA GLN A 64 12.94 6.51 6.26
C GLN A 64 12.74 6.22 4.77
N HIS A 65 13.39 5.20 4.21
CA HIS A 65 13.23 4.84 2.80
C HIS A 65 11.79 4.42 2.48
N SER A 66 11.21 3.54 3.29
CA SER A 66 9.78 3.18 3.21
C SER A 66 8.89 4.41 3.29
N LEU A 67 9.15 5.31 4.25
CA LEU A 67 8.31 6.49 4.50
C LEU A 67 8.44 7.54 3.40
N GLN A 68 9.63 7.76 2.85
CA GLN A 68 9.84 8.66 1.71
C GLN A 68 9.10 8.14 0.48
N PHE A 69 9.20 6.84 0.20
CA PHE A 69 8.48 6.22 -0.90
C PHE A 69 6.95 6.31 -0.69
N ALA A 70 6.44 5.96 0.49
CA ALA A 70 5.02 6.12 0.85
C ALA A 70 4.54 7.57 0.68
N SER A 71 5.39 8.53 1.04
CA SER A 71 5.09 9.96 0.95
C SER A 71 4.92 10.45 -0.48
N MET A 72 5.59 9.84 -1.45
CA MET A 72 5.42 10.21 -2.86
C MET A 72 3.99 9.95 -3.36
N PHE A 73 3.33 8.88 -2.88
CA PHE A 73 1.92 8.62 -3.17
C PHE A 73 0.97 9.66 -2.55
N LEU A 74 1.35 10.25 -1.42
CA LEU A 74 0.54 11.25 -0.70
C LEU A 74 0.86 12.70 -1.09
N GLN A 75 1.83 12.92 -1.97
CA GLN A 75 2.27 14.27 -2.38
C GLN A 75 2.11 14.53 -3.89
N THR A 76 2.14 13.47 -4.70
CA THR A 76 2.04 13.54 -6.17
C THR A 76 0.59 13.71 -6.60
N ASP A 77 0.28 14.78 -7.35
CA ASP A 77 -1.10 15.15 -7.69
C ASP A 77 -1.89 14.06 -8.38
N THR A 78 -1.29 13.38 -9.36
CA THR A 78 -1.93 12.28 -10.08
C THR A 78 -2.22 11.09 -9.16
N MET A 79 -1.42 10.86 -8.11
CA MET A 79 -1.72 9.83 -7.10
C MET A 79 -2.83 10.26 -6.14
N LEU A 80 -2.97 11.56 -5.88
CA LEU A 80 -3.99 12.11 -5.00
C LEU A 80 -5.41 12.05 -5.60
N GLU A 81 -5.53 11.82 -6.90
CA GLU A 81 -6.83 11.69 -7.58
C GLU A 81 -7.69 10.58 -6.98
N TRP A 82 -7.08 9.46 -6.57
CA TRP A 82 -7.81 8.37 -5.93
C TRP A 82 -8.55 8.83 -4.67
N PHE A 83 -7.91 9.67 -3.85
CA PHE A 83 -8.47 10.17 -2.59
C PHE A 83 -9.63 11.17 -2.77
N ILE A 84 -9.86 11.69 -3.98
CA ILE A 84 -10.99 12.62 -4.24
C ILE A 84 -12.32 11.95 -3.87
N ARG A 85 -12.53 10.69 -4.29
CA ARG A 85 -13.79 9.98 -4.01
C ARG A 85 -13.95 9.64 -2.53
N PRO A 86 -12.99 8.98 -1.85
CA PRO A 86 -13.07 8.74 -0.40
C PRO A 86 -13.38 9.98 0.43
N ILE A 87 -12.85 11.15 0.05
CA ILE A 87 -12.99 12.39 0.82
C ILE A 87 -14.27 13.16 0.45
N PHE A 88 -14.52 13.38 -0.85
CA PHE A 88 -15.57 14.28 -1.33
C PHE A 88 -16.77 13.56 -1.97
N GLY A 89 -16.65 12.26 -2.24
CA GLY A 89 -17.72 11.47 -2.82
C GLY A 89 -18.87 11.24 -1.84
N ASN A 90 -20.10 11.38 -2.33
CA ASN A 90 -21.29 11.03 -1.58
C ASN A 90 -21.56 9.52 -1.70
N PRO A 91 -21.97 8.84 -0.62
CA PRO A 91 -22.42 7.46 -0.70
C PRO A 91 -23.64 7.34 -1.63
N MET A 92 -23.53 6.45 -2.61
CA MET A 92 -24.58 6.10 -3.54
C MET A 92 -24.98 4.64 -3.32
N LYS A 93 -26.21 4.29 -3.73
CA LYS A 93 -26.70 2.92 -3.74
C LYS A 93 -27.25 2.64 -5.13
N ASP A 94 -26.71 1.61 -5.77
CA ASP A 94 -27.23 1.13 -7.04
C ASP A 94 -28.60 0.47 -6.85
N SER A 95 -29.57 0.86 -7.68
CA SER A 95 -30.95 0.38 -7.55
C SER A 95 -31.11 -1.08 -7.96
N SER A 96 -30.26 -1.58 -8.85
CA SER A 96 -30.37 -2.95 -9.38
C SER A 96 -29.73 -4.00 -8.49
N THR A 97 -28.52 -3.74 -8.00
CA THR A 97 -27.69 -4.67 -7.22
C THR A 97 -27.76 -4.39 -5.72
N GLY A 98 -28.27 -3.22 -5.32
CA GLY A 98 -28.24 -2.73 -3.94
C GLY A 98 -26.85 -2.33 -3.45
N ARG A 99 -25.84 -2.37 -4.33
CA ARG A 99 -24.44 -2.13 -4.00
C ARG A 99 -24.19 -0.68 -3.63
N ARG A 100 -23.36 -0.46 -2.62
CA ARG A 100 -22.93 0.89 -2.19
C ARG A 100 -21.62 1.27 -2.85
N TYR A 101 -21.56 2.48 -3.39
CA TYR A 101 -20.35 3.05 -4.00
C TYR A 101 -20.25 4.55 -3.68
N LEU A 102 -19.21 5.22 -4.17
CA LEU A 102 -19.05 6.68 -4.03
C LEU A 102 -19.30 7.38 -5.36
N SER A 103 -20.03 8.50 -5.31
CA SER A 103 -20.14 9.40 -6.47
C SER A 103 -18.76 9.90 -6.90
N ASP A 104 -18.64 10.42 -8.13
CA ASP A 104 -17.40 11.01 -8.64
C ASP A 104 -17.45 12.56 -8.72
N PRO A 105 -16.94 13.28 -7.70
CA PRO A 105 -16.79 14.73 -7.76
C PRO A 105 -15.73 15.19 -8.77
N GLY A 106 -14.76 14.33 -9.09
CA GLY A 106 -13.61 14.60 -9.96
C GLY A 106 -13.91 14.49 -11.45
N ARG A 107 -15.14 14.12 -11.83
CA ARG A 107 -15.56 13.98 -13.24
C ARG A 107 -15.44 15.26 -14.06
N PHE A 108 -15.42 16.43 -13.42
CA PHE A 108 -15.28 17.73 -14.08
C PHE A 108 -13.86 18.26 -13.93
N GLU A 109 -13.13 18.34 -15.04
CA GLU A 109 -11.73 18.78 -15.07
C GLU A 109 -11.52 20.13 -14.39
N SER A 110 -12.44 21.08 -14.61
CA SER A 110 -12.39 22.43 -14.04
C SER A 110 -12.36 22.47 -12.50
N LYS A 111 -12.84 21.41 -11.83
CA LYS A 111 -12.84 21.30 -10.36
C LYS A 111 -11.68 20.46 -9.83
N ARG A 112 -11.00 19.68 -10.67
CA ARG A 112 -10.01 18.67 -10.24
C ARG A 112 -8.89 19.28 -9.41
N ALA A 113 -8.25 20.34 -9.90
CA ALA A 113 -7.17 21.02 -9.16
C ALA A 113 -7.61 21.53 -7.78
N GLY A 114 -8.86 22.02 -7.66
CA GLY A 114 -9.44 22.44 -6.38
C GLY A 114 -9.65 21.28 -5.41
N LEU A 115 -10.18 20.16 -5.91
CA LEU A 115 -10.38 18.94 -5.13
C LEU A 115 -9.04 18.37 -4.64
N ILE A 116 -8.02 18.32 -5.50
CA ILE A 116 -6.67 17.86 -5.13
C ILE A 116 -6.05 18.72 -4.03
N ARG A 117 -6.19 20.05 -4.09
CA ARG A 117 -5.79 20.93 -2.97
C ARG A 117 -6.54 20.59 -1.68
N GLY A 118 -7.83 20.27 -1.79
CA GLY A 118 -8.65 19.80 -0.68
C GLY A 118 -8.15 18.47 -0.09
N VAL A 119 -7.77 17.50 -0.95
CA VAL A 119 -7.18 16.22 -0.54
C VAL A 119 -5.90 16.47 0.27
N ARG A 120 -4.99 17.32 -0.22
CA ARG A 120 -3.75 17.65 0.51
C ARG A 120 -4.02 18.21 1.91
N LYS A 121 -4.98 19.13 2.03
CA LYS A 121 -5.40 19.69 3.33
C LYS A 121 -5.97 18.60 4.24
N ALA A 122 -6.81 17.72 3.71
CA ALA A 122 -7.40 16.62 4.47
C ALA A 122 -6.33 15.63 4.95
N LEU A 123 -5.39 15.22 4.10
CA LEU A 123 -4.29 14.32 4.50
C LEU A 123 -3.35 14.96 5.53
N ARG A 124 -3.07 16.26 5.44
CA ARG A 124 -2.34 16.97 6.52
C ARG A 124 -3.11 16.96 7.82
N CYS A 125 -4.41 17.20 7.78
CA CYS A 125 -5.26 17.15 8.97
C CYS A 125 -5.36 15.74 9.57
N LEU A 126 -5.37 14.70 8.71
CA LEU A 126 -5.35 13.30 9.15
C LEU A 126 -4.10 12.97 9.97
N ALA A 127 -2.98 13.67 9.72
CA ALA A 127 -1.74 13.47 10.48
C ALA A 127 -1.90 13.75 11.98
N HIS A 128 -2.88 14.56 12.39
CA HIS A 128 -3.17 14.82 13.80
C HIS A 128 -3.90 13.64 14.46
N SER A 129 -4.62 12.84 13.67
CA SER A 129 -5.54 11.79 14.13
C SER A 129 -5.05 10.40 13.79
N ILE A 130 -3.74 10.21 13.62
CA ILE A 130 -3.20 8.91 13.21
C ILE A 130 -2.03 8.48 14.09
N GLN A 131 -2.01 7.19 14.43
CA GLN A 131 -0.94 6.55 15.19
C GLN A 131 -0.56 5.24 14.51
N PHE A 132 0.73 4.95 14.48
CA PHE A 132 1.31 3.70 14.00
C PHE A 132 1.87 2.92 15.19
N GLU A 133 1.60 1.62 15.22
CA GLU A 133 2.07 0.73 16.28
C GLU A 133 2.51 -0.60 15.67
N PHE A 134 3.62 -1.19 16.13
CA PHE A 134 4.00 -2.53 15.72
C PHE A 134 3.34 -3.58 16.62
N SER A 135 2.61 -4.53 16.03
CA SER A 135 1.88 -5.57 16.74
C SER A 135 2.56 -6.93 16.59
N GLU A 136 2.94 -7.54 17.72
CA GLU A 136 3.49 -8.90 17.74
C GLU A 136 2.40 -9.94 17.45
N GLY A 137 2.81 -11.09 16.89
CA GLY A 137 1.91 -12.24 16.65
C GLY A 137 0.82 -12.04 15.58
N ALA A 138 0.77 -10.90 14.89
CA ALA A 138 -0.25 -10.63 13.89
C ALA A 138 -0.11 -11.53 12.64
N THR A 139 -1.26 -11.99 12.12
CA THR A 139 -1.38 -12.78 10.88
C THR A 139 -1.59 -11.90 9.64
N TRP A 140 -1.88 -10.62 9.84
CA TRP A 140 -2.00 -9.59 8.81
C TRP A 140 -0.70 -8.76 8.70
N PHE A 141 -0.52 -8.07 7.57
CA PHE A 141 0.63 -7.17 7.39
C PHE A 141 0.43 -5.83 8.07
N ALA A 142 -0.79 -5.30 8.00
CA ALA A 142 -1.26 -4.22 8.86
C ALA A 142 -2.78 -4.31 9.03
N CYS A 143 -3.32 -3.50 9.95
CA CYS A 143 -4.75 -3.28 10.08
C CYS A 143 -5.05 -1.90 10.66
N THR A 144 -6.24 -1.39 10.33
CA THR A 144 -6.75 -0.10 10.76
C THR A 144 -7.84 -0.26 11.81
N ASP A 145 -7.67 0.38 12.97
CA ASP A 145 -8.65 0.44 14.06
C ASP A 145 -8.98 1.90 14.42
N SER A 146 -10.19 2.17 14.91
CA SER A 146 -10.52 3.44 15.57
C SER A 146 -10.16 3.41 17.06
N ILE A 147 -9.59 4.49 17.59
CA ILE A 147 -9.30 4.66 19.01
C ILE A 147 -9.95 5.94 19.55
N PRO A 148 -10.42 5.96 20.82
CA PRO A 148 -11.11 7.12 21.40
C PRO A 148 -10.13 8.21 21.88
N VAL A 149 -9.18 8.57 21.03
CA VAL A 149 -8.24 9.69 21.23
C VAL A 149 -8.68 10.83 20.34
N TYR A 150 -8.92 12.00 20.92
CA TYR A 150 -9.48 13.16 20.24
C TYR A 150 -8.39 14.25 20.14
N PRO A 151 -7.66 14.32 19.02
CA PRO A 151 -6.57 15.28 18.88
C PRO A 151 -7.14 16.68 18.64
N ASP A 152 -6.37 17.69 19.02
CA ASP A 152 -6.68 19.06 18.66
C ASP A 152 -6.43 19.28 17.16
N HIS A 153 -7.42 19.89 16.51
CA HIS A 153 -7.32 20.30 15.12
C HIS A 153 -7.18 21.83 15.05
N THR A 154 -6.37 22.31 14.12
CA THR A 154 -6.21 23.74 13.84
C THR A 154 -7.42 24.27 13.06
N ASP A 155 -7.66 25.58 13.08
CA ASP A 155 -8.72 26.21 12.27
C ASP A 155 -8.55 25.97 10.75
N ASP A 156 -7.33 25.66 10.31
CA ASP A 156 -7.01 25.30 8.91
C ASP A 156 -7.44 23.88 8.50
N CYS A 157 -7.84 23.03 9.46
CA CYS A 157 -8.28 21.67 9.17
C CYS A 157 -9.62 21.67 8.43
N PRO A 158 -9.74 21.00 7.27
CA PRO A 158 -11.01 20.94 6.58
C PRO A 158 -12.02 20.10 7.36
N MET A 159 -13.30 20.47 7.30
CA MET A 159 -14.43 19.66 7.79
C MET A 159 -14.70 18.41 6.95
N ALA A 160 -13.66 17.84 6.34
CA ALA A 160 -13.75 16.62 5.54
C ALA A 160 -14.04 15.41 6.42
N PHE A 161 -13.48 15.35 7.63
CA PHE A 161 -13.63 14.21 8.52
C PHE A 161 -14.78 14.44 9.50
N GLY A 162 -15.73 13.50 9.52
CA GLY A 162 -16.86 13.52 10.45
C GLY A 162 -16.58 12.76 11.75
N HIS A 163 -15.61 11.83 11.74
CA HIS A 163 -15.17 11.14 12.93
C HIS A 163 -14.22 12.03 13.74
N LYS A 164 -14.46 12.12 15.05
CA LYS A 164 -13.65 12.93 15.97
C LYS A 164 -12.52 12.15 16.64
N GLY A 165 -12.59 10.82 16.61
CA GLY A 165 -11.56 9.94 17.18
C GLY A 165 -10.32 9.89 16.31
N SER A 166 -9.31 9.16 16.79
CA SER A 166 -8.09 8.89 16.04
C SER A 166 -8.15 7.49 15.43
N ILE A 167 -7.30 7.29 14.44
CA ILE A 167 -7.07 6.01 13.80
C ILE A 167 -5.72 5.47 14.29
N ARG A 168 -5.70 4.17 14.58
CA ARG A 168 -4.49 3.43 14.82
C ARG A 168 -4.27 2.44 13.68
N ILE A 169 -3.10 2.51 13.06
CA ILE A 169 -2.61 1.54 12.10
C ILE A 169 -1.62 0.63 12.83
N ARG A 170 -2.00 -0.65 12.98
CA ARG A 170 -1.11 -1.67 13.54
C ARG A 170 -0.36 -2.36 12.43
N ILE A 171 0.96 -2.28 12.44
CA ILE A 171 1.88 -2.88 11.48
C ILE A 171 2.39 -4.19 12.08
N ARG A 172 2.56 -5.24 11.26
CA ARG A 172 3.07 -6.53 11.74
C ARG A 172 4.45 -6.38 12.40
N GLY A 173 4.62 -6.96 13.59
CA GLY A 173 5.85 -6.85 14.39
C GLY A 173 7.10 -7.41 13.70
N GLN A 174 6.93 -8.30 12.71
CA GLN A 174 8.00 -8.81 11.88
C GLN A 174 8.78 -7.71 11.13
N TYR A 175 8.10 -6.63 10.71
CA TYR A 175 8.79 -5.47 10.13
C TYR A 175 9.74 -4.84 11.15
N LYS A 176 9.26 -4.60 12.38
CA LYS A 176 10.09 -4.07 13.47
C LYS A 176 11.27 -4.98 13.78
N GLU A 177 11.06 -6.28 13.83
CA GLU A 177 12.15 -7.24 14.04
C GLU A 177 13.23 -7.11 12.95
N TYR A 178 12.82 -7.10 11.68
CA TYR A 178 13.75 -6.98 10.56
C TYR A 178 14.48 -5.63 10.58
N LEU A 179 13.75 -4.53 10.74
CA LEU A 179 14.28 -3.17 10.80
C LEU A 179 15.25 -2.97 11.96
N THR A 180 15.03 -3.63 13.09
CA THR A 180 15.90 -3.53 14.27
C THR A 180 17.14 -4.42 14.16
N LYS A 181 16.97 -5.67 13.71
CA LYS A 181 18.03 -6.69 13.81
C LYS A 181 18.88 -6.86 12.54
N LYS A 182 18.31 -6.61 11.37
CA LYS A 182 18.89 -7.04 10.08
C LYS A 182 19.18 -5.92 9.10
N TYR A 183 18.32 -4.90 9.08
CA TYR A 183 18.29 -3.87 8.03
C TYR A 183 19.65 -3.18 7.81
N ALA A 184 20.32 -2.76 8.88
CA ALA A 184 21.61 -2.06 8.81
C ALA A 184 22.86 -2.96 8.83
N THR A 185 22.71 -4.23 9.24
CA THR A 185 23.85 -5.07 9.64
C THR A 185 24.14 -6.21 8.66
N THR A 186 23.10 -6.95 8.27
CA THR A 186 23.25 -8.25 7.58
C THR A 186 22.38 -8.38 6.33
N ALA A 187 21.46 -7.43 6.12
CA ALA A 187 20.53 -7.49 5.01
C ALA A 187 21.22 -7.21 3.68
N LYS A 188 20.84 -7.98 2.65
CA LYS A 188 21.17 -7.64 1.28
C LYS A 188 20.39 -6.40 0.88
N TYR A 189 21.00 -5.56 0.05
CA TYR A 189 20.38 -4.35 -0.48
C TYR A 189 19.00 -4.61 -1.12
N SER A 190 18.87 -5.66 -1.94
CA SER A 190 17.58 -6.02 -2.57
C SER A 190 16.53 -6.53 -1.57
N ASP A 191 16.93 -7.13 -0.43
CA ASP A 191 15.98 -7.48 0.62
C ASP A 191 15.43 -6.22 1.31
N ASN A 192 16.29 -5.23 1.59
CA ASN A 192 15.87 -3.95 2.16
C ASN A 192 14.90 -3.22 1.22
N LEU A 193 15.21 -3.13 -0.08
CA LEU A 193 14.31 -2.49 -1.05
C LEU A 193 12.96 -3.20 -1.18
N ARG A 194 12.94 -4.55 -1.17
CA ARG A 194 11.67 -5.31 -1.18
C ARG A 194 10.83 -5.02 0.05
N LEU A 195 11.47 -4.99 1.22
CA LEU A 195 10.80 -4.64 2.46
C LEU A 195 10.29 -3.20 2.41
N ASP A 196 11.12 -2.26 1.98
CA ASP A 196 10.76 -0.84 1.92
C ASP A 196 9.59 -0.58 0.99
N PHE A 197 9.60 -1.23 -0.18
CA PHE A 197 8.53 -1.15 -1.16
C PHE A 197 7.22 -1.67 -0.57
N HIS A 198 7.25 -2.88 0.01
CA HIS A 198 6.06 -3.52 0.52
C HIS A 198 5.51 -2.84 1.78
N LEU A 199 6.38 -2.34 2.66
CA LEU A 199 5.97 -1.59 3.83
C LEU A 199 5.33 -0.26 3.43
N ALA A 200 5.92 0.48 2.49
CA ALA A 200 5.33 1.71 1.97
C ALA A 200 3.94 1.48 1.38
N LEU A 201 3.79 0.42 0.58
CA LEU A 201 2.51 0.00 0.03
C LEU A 201 1.47 -0.29 1.12
N THR A 202 1.87 -1.10 2.10
CA THR A 202 1.04 -1.47 3.25
C THR A 202 0.59 -0.21 4.01
N LEU A 203 1.50 0.74 4.24
CA LEU A 203 1.16 1.98 4.94
C LEU A 203 0.09 2.77 4.19
N VAL A 204 0.25 2.99 2.88
CA VAL A 204 -0.72 3.79 2.11
C VAL A 204 -2.05 3.05 1.92
N HIS A 205 -2.03 1.72 1.81
CA HIS A 205 -3.23 0.88 1.85
C HIS A 205 -4.06 1.18 3.12
N GLU A 206 -3.42 1.16 4.29
CA GLU A 206 -4.09 1.47 5.56
C GLU A 206 -4.47 2.95 5.68
N ILE A 207 -3.74 3.89 5.06
CA ILE A 207 -4.20 5.29 4.93
C ILE A 207 -5.51 5.37 4.14
N GLY A 208 -5.68 4.54 3.11
CA GLY A 208 -6.95 4.42 2.39
C GLY A 208 -8.11 4.12 3.34
N HIS A 209 -7.96 3.08 4.17
CA HIS A 209 -8.92 2.73 5.22
C HIS A 209 -9.14 3.87 6.22
N ALA A 210 -8.06 4.45 6.74
CA ALA A 210 -8.10 5.55 7.71
C ALA A 210 -8.91 6.75 7.20
N VAL A 211 -8.70 7.15 5.94
CA VAL A 211 -9.50 8.22 5.30
C VAL A 211 -10.98 7.84 5.26
N GLY A 212 -11.29 6.60 4.91
CA GLY A 212 -12.65 6.10 4.88
C GLY A 212 -13.36 6.14 6.23
N VAL A 213 -12.67 5.66 7.28
CA VAL A 213 -13.18 5.67 8.66
C VAL A 213 -13.34 7.10 9.16
N MET A 214 -12.33 7.97 8.96
CA MET A 214 -12.39 9.36 9.41
C MET A 214 -13.50 10.14 8.72
N ARG A 215 -13.78 9.86 7.44
CA ARG A 215 -14.89 10.48 6.71
C ARG A 215 -16.25 10.02 7.21
N ARG A 216 -16.43 8.71 7.48
CA ARG A 216 -17.76 8.09 7.64
C ARG A 216 -18.08 7.64 9.07
N GLY A 217 -17.10 7.63 9.97
CA GLY A 217 -17.24 7.17 11.35
C GLY A 217 -17.52 5.67 11.51
N ASN A 218 -17.26 4.84 10.49
CA ASN A 218 -17.43 3.39 10.59
C ASN A 218 -16.51 2.63 9.63
N LEU A 219 -16.26 1.35 9.94
CA LEU A 219 -15.39 0.43 9.20
C LEU A 219 -16.07 -0.21 7.97
N LYS A 220 -17.37 0.06 7.72
CA LYS A 220 -18.08 -0.52 6.58
C LYS A 220 -17.84 0.33 5.34
N GLU A 221 -16.95 -0.16 4.48
CA GLU A 221 -16.54 0.57 3.29
C GLU A 221 -17.55 0.39 2.14
N PRO A 222 -17.98 1.47 1.47
CA PRO A 222 -18.57 1.36 0.14
C PRO A 222 -17.47 1.00 -0.87
N CYS A 223 -17.84 0.63 -2.09
CA CYS A 223 -16.86 0.51 -3.16
C CYS A 223 -16.45 1.91 -3.66
N ILE A 224 -15.28 2.05 -4.27
CA ILE A 224 -14.86 3.33 -4.87
C ILE A 224 -15.64 3.56 -6.17
N ASN A 225 -15.80 2.50 -6.96
CA ASN A 225 -16.62 2.46 -8.16
C ASN A 225 -17.72 1.39 -8.06
N LEU A 226 -18.75 1.52 -8.90
CA LEU A 226 -19.85 0.56 -8.96
C LEU A 226 -19.40 -0.81 -9.53
N ASP A 227 -18.38 -0.81 -10.39
CA ASP A 227 -17.83 -1.95 -11.11
C ASP A 227 -16.65 -2.65 -10.42
N ASP A 228 -16.15 -2.10 -9.30
CA ASP A 228 -15.09 -2.71 -8.48
C ASP A 228 -15.44 -4.18 -8.11
N PRO A 229 -14.49 -5.00 -7.64
CA PRO A 229 -14.81 -6.30 -7.05
C PRO A 229 -15.79 -6.23 -5.87
N VAL A 230 -16.70 -7.20 -5.73
CA VAL A 230 -17.79 -7.16 -4.70
C VAL A 230 -17.25 -6.98 -3.27
N LYS A 231 -16.06 -7.51 -2.99
CA LYS A 231 -15.37 -7.42 -1.70
C LYS A 231 -14.19 -6.45 -1.73
N ALA A 232 -14.14 -5.56 -2.72
CA ALA A 232 -13.12 -4.53 -2.81
C ALA A 232 -13.21 -3.60 -1.59
N GLU A 233 -12.11 -3.52 -0.89
CA GLU A 233 -11.89 -2.57 0.19
C GLU A 233 -11.06 -1.38 -0.32
N PHE A 234 -11.00 -0.31 0.46
CA PHE A 234 -10.35 0.94 0.08
C PHE A 234 -8.86 0.75 -0.21
N GLY A 235 -8.14 0.05 0.67
CA GLY A 235 -6.72 -0.22 0.46
C GLY A 235 -6.45 -0.97 -0.85
N GLN A 236 -7.22 -2.03 -1.14
CA GLN A 236 -7.07 -2.79 -2.39
C GLN A 236 -7.45 -1.96 -3.62
N SER A 237 -8.47 -1.11 -3.53
CA SER A 237 -8.85 -0.20 -4.62
C SER A 237 -7.76 0.83 -4.90
N TRP A 238 -7.10 1.34 -3.85
CA TRP A 238 -5.95 2.23 -3.98
C TRP A 238 -4.78 1.52 -4.66
N GLU A 239 -4.45 0.29 -4.25
CA GLU A 239 -3.40 -0.49 -4.90
C GLU A 239 -3.70 -0.73 -6.38
N SER A 240 -4.94 -1.10 -6.70
CA SER A 240 -5.36 -1.27 -8.09
C SER A 240 -5.19 0.02 -8.90
N PHE A 241 -5.59 1.16 -8.34
CA PHE A 241 -5.38 2.46 -8.98
C PHE A 241 -3.89 2.76 -9.22
N ALA A 242 -3.03 2.48 -8.24
CA ALA A 242 -1.61 2.80 -8.30
C ALA A 242 -0.80 1.83 -9.18
N PHE A 243 -1.13 0.54 -9.17
CA PHE A 243 -0.31 -0.52 -9.76
C PHE A 243 -1.04 -1.40 -10.78
N GLY A 244 -2.34 -1.21 -10.98
CA GLY A 244 -3.17 -2.06 -11.84
C GLY A 244 -3.55 -3.41 -11.21
N GLY A 245 -3.25 -3.62 -9.94
CA GLY A 245 -3.53 -4.85 -9.21
C GLY A 245 -3.13 -4.76 -7.74
N ILE A 246 -3.30 -5.86 -7.03
CA ILE A 246 -3.02 -5.95 -5.58
C ILE A 246 -1.70 -6.68 -5.41
N ILE A 247 -0.74 -6.05 -4.73
CA ILE A 247 0.60 -6.61 -4.53
C ILE A 247 0.68 -7.25 -3.15
N ASN A 248 1.14 -8.51 -3.10
CA ASN A 248 1.33 -9.21 -1.84
C ASN A 248 2.65 -10.00 -1.84
N PRO A 249 3.23 -10.28 -0.67
CA PRO A 249 4.27 -11.28 -0.54
C PRO A 249 3.65 -12.64 -0.83
N PHE A 250 4.35 -13.41 -1.65
CA PHE A 250 3.89 -14.72 -2.07
C PHE A 250 3.77 -15.69 -0.89
N ASP A 251 4.72 -15.62 0.04
CA ASP A 251 4.68 -16.34 1.31
C ASP A 251 4.42 -15.35 2.45
N ARG A 252 3.19 -15.36 2.95
CA ARG A 252 2.75 -14.51 4.07
C ARG A 252 3.26 -14.99 5.42
N THR A 253 3.82 -16.20 5.49
CA THR A 253 4.33 -16.80 6.73
C THR A 253 5.84 -16.64 6.89
N ALA A 254 6.55 -16.34 5.80
CA ALA A 254 7.99 -16.17 5.81
C ALA A 254 8.43 -15.08 6.79
N SER A 255 9.56 -15.31 7.49
CA SER A 255 10.17 -14.37 8.44
C SER A 255 10.87 -13.17 7.77
N ARG A 256 10.90 -13.14 6.43
CA ARG A 256 11.30 -11.99 5.61
C ARG A 256 10.29 -11.76 4.50
N ILE A 257 10.21 -10.53 3.98
CA ILE A 257 9.46 -10.25 2.75
C ILE A 257 10.17 -10.98 1.60
N CYS A 258 9.54 -12.05 1.12
CA CYS A 258 10.04 -12.88 0.04
C CYS A 258 9.68 -12.24 -1.32
N TYR A 259 9.42 -13.07 -2.32
CA TYR A 259 8.93 -12.63 -3.62
C TYR A 259 7.62 -11.88 -3.48
N LEU A 260 7.49 -10.76 -4.19
CA LEU A 260 6.22 -10.08 -4.33
C LEU A 260 5.52 -10.57 -5.60
N THR A 261 4.20 -10.68 -5.53
CA THR A 261 3.35 -10.97 -6.67
C THR A 261 2.28 -9.91 -6.80
N ILE A 262 1.83 -9.64 -8.02
CA ILE A 262 0.67 -8.82 -8.30
C ILE A 262 -0.48 -9.71 -8.77
N ARG A 263 -1.66 -9.49 -8.17
CA ARG A 263 -2.93 -10.11 -8.55
C ARG A 263 -3.76 -9.09 -9.35
N PRO A 264 -4.24 -9.43 -10.56
CA PRO A 264 -5.06 -8.52 -11.37
C PRO A 264 -6.33 -8.05 -10.65
N TRP A 265 -6.72 -6.80 -10.90
CA TRP A 265 -7.98 -6.22 -10.43
C TRP A 265 -9.15 -6.68 -11.31
N ALA A 266 -9.62 -7.90 -11.13
CA ALA A 266 -10.73 -8.44 -11.91
C ALA A 266 -11.82 -9.09 -11.04
N ASN A 267 -13.06 -8.98 -11.52
CA ASN A 267 -14.28 -9.40 -10.83
C ASN A 267 -14.66 -10.83 -11.26
N ASN A 268 -14.15 -11.85 -10.53
CA ASN A 268 -14.61 -13.24 -10.51
C ASN A 268 -14.49 -14.13 -11.80
N LYS A 269 -14.30 -15.43 -11.52
CA LYS A 269 -14.29 -16.66 -12.36
C LYS A 269 -13.00 -17.05 -13.09
N ALA A 270 -12.16 -16.14 -13.55
CA ALA A 270 -10.80 -16.53 -13.98
C ALA A 270 -9.99 -16.90 -12.73
N ASN A 271 -9.29 -18.04 -12.77
CA ASN A 271 -8.66 -18.69 -11.62
C ASN A 271 -8.10 -17.68 -10.60
N GLU A 272 -8.54 -17.76 -9.34
CA GLU A 272 -8.04 -16.99 -8.18
C GLU A 272 -6.51 -17.17 -7.91
N ARG A 273 -5.81 -17.82 -8.84
CA ARG A 273 -4.41 -18.24 -8.79
C ARG A 273 -3.52 -17.53 -9.82
N GLU A 274 -4.06 -16.66 -10.67
CA GLU A 274 -3.22 -15.90 -11.59
C GLU A 274 -2.49 -14.77 -10.85
N TYR A 275 -1.29 -15.10 -10.38
CA TYR A 275 -0.32 -14.18 -9.85
C TYR A 275 0.74 -13.89 -10.90
N THR A 276 1.24 -12.66 -10.96
CA THR A 276 2.41 -12.29 -11.76
C THR A 276 3.53 -11.94 -10.79
N ALA A 277 4.71 -12.56 -10.95
CA ALA A 277 5.85 -12.28 -10.08
C ALA A 277 6.44 -10.89 -10.40
N ILE A 278 6.88 -10.19 -9.36
CA ILE A 278 7.44 -8.85 -9.50
C ILE A 278 8.97 -8.93 -9.45
N PRO A 279 9.68 -8.60 -10.54
CA PRO A 279 11.13 -8.58 -10.54
C PRO A 279 11.67 -7.38 -9.75
N MET A 280 12.87 -7.53 -9.19
CA MET A 280 13.54 -6.47 -8.44
C MET A 280 13.79 -5.23 -9.28
N SER A 281 14.05 -5.37 -10.59
CA SER A 281 14.19 -4.22 -11.49
C SER A 281 12.93 -3.35 -11.50
N TRP A 282 11.75 -3.98 -11.49
CA TRP A 282 10.48 -3.27 -11.40
C TRP A 282 10.27 -2.61 -10.04
N ILE A 283 10.73 -3.22 -8.94
CA ILE A 283 10.67 -2.61 -7.60
C ILE A 283 11.62 -1.40 -7.53
N THR A 284 12.85 -1.55 -7.99
CA THR A 284 13.90 -0.52 -7.87
C THR A 284 13.51 0.78 -8.55
N GLN A 285 12.91 0.74 -9.76
CA GLN A 285 12.49 1.95 -10.48
C GLN A 285 11.57 2.86 -9.66
N TRP A 286 10.74 2.32 -8.75
CA TRP A 286 9.84 3.13 -7.91
C TRP A 286 10.58 4.03 -6.92
N PHE A 287 11.85 3.73 -6.63
CA PHE A 287 12.72 4.57 -5.82
C PHE A 287 13.56 5.56 -6.64
N HIS A 288 13.17 5.81 -7.91
CA HIS A 288 13.82 6.83 -8.74
C HIS A 288 12.91 8.02 -9.02
N LYS A 289 13.46 9.22 -8.91
CA LYS A 289 12.81 10.49 -9.28
C LYS A 289 12.25 10.48 -10.70
N SER A 290 12.93 9.85 -11.66
CA SER A 290 12.48 9.75 -13.05
C SER A 290 11.13 9.06 -13.18
N THR A 291 10.89 8.00 -12.40
CA THR A 291 9.61 7.30 -12.33
C THR A 291 8.50 8.23 -11.86
N TRP A 292 8.77 9.03 -10.84
CA TRP A 292 7.80 9.99 -10.31
C TRP A 292 7.60 11.20 -11.22
N CYS A 293 8.60 11.62 -12.00
CA CYS A 293 8.41 12.59 -13.07
C CYS A 293 7.43 12.04 -14.12
N ALA A 294 7.63 10.81 -14.56
CA ALA A 294 6.72 10.14 -15.49
C ALA A 294 5.28 10.03 -14.94
N ILE A 295 5.13 9.69 -13.65
CA ILE A 295 3.81 9.60 -12.99
C ILE A 295 3.14 10.98 -12.87
N LYS A 296 3.89 12.05 -12.62
CA LYS A 296 3.34 13.41 -12.60
C LYS A 296 2.79 13.82 -13.96
N GLU A 297 3.46 13.42 -15.04
CA GLU A 297 3.08 13.78 -16.41
C GLU A 297 1.95 12.90 -16.97
N ARG A 298 2.01 11.59 -16.71
CA ARG A 298 1.16 10.59 -17.39
C ARG A 298 0.24 9.80 -16.46
N GLY A 299 0.28 10.08 -15.16
CA GLY A 299 -0.51 9.38 -14.15
C GLY A 299 0.13 8.06 -13.65
N PRO A 300 -0.56 7.33 -12.75
CA PRO A 300 -0.04 6.10 -12.13
C PRO A 300 0.39 5.04 -13.15
N HIS A 301 -0.30 4.96 -14.29
CA HIS A 301 -0.01 3.98 -15.35
C HIS A 301 1.21 4.32 -16.21
N ALA A 302 1.96 5.39 -15.88
CA ALA A 302 3.25 5.67 -16.50
C ALA A 302 4.28 4.56 -16.26
N VAL A 303 4.12 3.80 -15.18
CA VAL A 303 4.90 2.61 -14.87
C VAL A 303 4.14 1.40 -15.38
N THR A 304 4.68 0.73 -16.39
CA THR A 304 4.06 -0.48 -16.92
C THR A 304 4.03 -1.59 -15.87
N PRO A 305 2.99 -2.46 -15.84
CA PRO A 305 2.98 -3.62 -14.98
C PRO A 305 4.23 -4.50 -15.14
N PRO A 306 4.58 -5.31 -14.12
CA PRO A 306 5.70 -6.25 -14.20
C PRO A 306 5.63 -7.12 -15.46
N PRO A 307 6.73 -7.26 -16.23
CA PRO A 307 6.72 -7.99 -17.50
C PRO A 307 6.71 -9.52 -17.35
N VAL A 308 6.85 -10.03 -16.12
CA VAL A 308 7.10 -11.45 -15.84
C VAL A 308 5.79 -12.17 -15.48
N HIS A 309 5.08 -12.64 -16.50
CA HIS A 309 3.89 -13.49 -16.34
C HIS A 309 4.29 -14.93 -15.93
N LEU A 310 4.52 -15.13 -14.64
CA LEU A 310 4.65 -16.47 -14.06
C LEU A 310 3.30 -16.94 -13.54
N VAL A 311 2.54 -17.66 -14.37
CA VAL A 311 1.27 -18.26 -13.93
C VAL A 311 1.58 -19.38 -12.93
N LEU A 312 1.30 -19.14 -11.66
CA LEU A 312 1.39 -20.14 -10.59
C LEU A 312 0.03 -20.87 -10.49
N GLN A 313 -0.08 -22.07 -11.07
CA GLN A 313 -1.30 -22.88 -11.03
C GLN A 313 -1.37 -23.81 -9.82
#